data_AF-A0A4P6Q6E5-F1
#
_entry.id   AF-A0A4P6Q6E5-F1
#
_cell.length_a   1.000
_cell.length_b   1.000
_cell.length_c   1.000
_cell.angle_alpha   90.00
_cell.angle_beta   90.00
_cell.angle_gamma   90.00
#
_symmetry.space_group_name_H-M   'P 1'
#
loop_
_entity.id
_entity.type
_entity.pdbx_description
1 polymer ?
#
loop_
_entity_poly.entity_id
_entity_poly.type
_entity_poly.pdbx_seq_one_letter_code
_entity_poly.pdbx_strand_id
1 'polypeptide(L)'
;MVDPRPRRSRLRAAAIAGSAVLVFALAVVAVRAAAGHTQAGGVPLRDLAAERGIRIGAAVDPVLLEDHRAYRALVAEQYGSMTAENVMKWDTLQPEFGSFDFSAAETLLEFADRNGQRMRGHTLLWHNQNPRWLAEGEFSAAELREVMHDHIDTVVGDRFKGPRTSAGSPTWGWR
;
A
#
# COMPACT_ATOMS: atom_id res chain seq x y z
N MET A 1 -47.86 -35.73 62.78
CA MET A 1 -48.07 -35.13 61.44
C MET A 1 -46.78 -34.45 61.04
N VAL A 2 -45.90 -35.15 60.29
CA VAL A 2 -44.61 -34.64 59.81
C VAL A 2 -44.71 -34.58 58.29
N ASP A 3 -44.72 -33.37 57.73
CA ASP A 3 -44.74 -33.10 56.28
C ASP A 3 -43.30 -33.13 55.74
N PRO A 4 -42.94 -33.97 54.73
CA PRO A 4 -41.63 -33.92 54.11
C PRO A 4 -41.69 -33.06 52.82
N ARG A 5 -40.99 -31.93 52.78
CA ARG A 5 -40.75 -31.14 51.55
C ARG A 5 -39.27 -30.74 51.39
N PRO A 6 -38.79 -30.40 50.18
CA PRO A 6 -38.19 -31.37 49.27
C PRO A 6 -36.72 -31.05 48.92
N ARG A 7 -35.91 -32.09 48.68
CA ARG A 7 -34.58 -32.01 48.07
C ARG A 7 -34.66 -31.56 46.60
N ARG A 8 -34.85 -30.28 46.30
CA ARG A 8 -34.84 -29.77 44.90
C ARG A 8 -34.05 -28.48 44.64
N SER A 9 -33.48 -27.83 45.65
CA SER A 9 -32.81 -26.53 45.46
C SER A 9 -31.34 -26.59 45.02
N ARG A 10 -30.62 -27.69 45.27
CA ARG A 10 -29.17 -27.76 45.03
C ARG A 10 -28.75 -27.97 43.56
N LEU A 11 -29.66 -28.45 42.70
CA LEU A 11 -29.36 -28.71 41.28
C LEU A 11 -29.44 -27.46 40.39
N ARG A 12 -30.17 -26.41 40.79
CA ARG A 12 -30.30 -25.18 39.99
C ARG A 12 -29.10 -24.23 40.14
N ALA A 13 -28.45 -24.22 41.31
CA ALA A 13 -27.28 -23.36 41.55
C ALA A 13 -26.04 -23.80 40.76
N ALA A 14 -25.87 -25.11 40.53
CA ALA A 14 -24.73 -25.65 39.78
C ALA A 14 -24.80 -25.32 38.28
N ALA A 15 -26.00 -25.26 37.69
CA ALA A 15 -26.17 -24.96 36.27
C ALA A 15 -25.91 -23.48 35.92
N ILE A 16 -26.24 -22.54 36.82
CA ILE A 16 -26.06 -21.10 36.60
C ILE A 16 -24.58 -20.70 36.74
N ALA A 17 -23.86 -21.28 37.71
CA ALA A 17 -22.43 -21.02 37.90
C ALA A 17 -21.57 -21.55 36.74
N GLY A 18 -21.87 -22.73 36.20
CA GLY A 18 -21.16 -23.28 35.04
C GLY A 18 -21.36 -22.46 33.75
N SER A 19 -22.55 -21.87 33.58
CA SER A 19 -22.89 -21.05 32.41
C SER A 19 -22.15 -19.71 32.41
N ALA A 20 -22.04 -19.05 33.57
CA ALA A 20 -21.34 -17.77 33.69
C ALA A 20 -19.82 -17.91 33.45
N VAL A 21 -19.21 -19.02 33.92
CA VAL A 21 -17.79 -19.32 33.68
C VAL A 21 -17.53 -19.61 32.19
N LEU A 22 -18.44 -20.32 31.51
CA LEU A 22 -18.32 -20.61 30.09
C LEU A 22 -18.48 -19.36 29.21
N VAL A 23 -19.45 -18.49 29.53
CA VAL A 23 -19.65 -17.20 28.82
C VAL A 23 -18.46 -16.26 29.04
N PHE A 24 -17.90 -16.22 30.25
CA PHE A 24 -16.70 -15.42 30.54
C PHE A 24 -15.46 -15.98 29.82
N ALA A 25 -15.28 -17.31 29.79
CA ALA A 25 -14.19 -17.95 29.04
C ALA A 25 -14.29 -17.69 27.53
N LEU A 26 -15.49 -17.79 26.96
CA LEU A 26 -15.75 -17.45 25.54
C LEU A 26 -15.51 -15.96 25.24
N ALA A 27 -15.91 -15.06 26.14
CA ALA A 27 -15.63 -13.63 25.99
C ALA A 27 -14.13 -13.32 26.05
N VAL A 28 -13.37 -13.98 26.94
CA VAL A 28 -11.91 -13.82 27.02
C VAL A 28 -11.21 -14.36 25.77
N VAL A 29 -11.65 -15.51 25.23
CA VAL A 29 -11.13 -16.06 23.97
C VAL A 29 -11.45 -15.15 22.78
N ALA A 30 -12.67 -14.59 22.71
CA ALA A 30 -13.05 -13.63 21.68
C ALA A 30 -12.25 -12.32 21.75
N VAL A 31 -11.99 -11.79 22.96
CA VAL A 31 -11.12 -10.60 23.16
C VAL A 31 -9.67 -10.90 22.76
N ARG A 32 -9.16 -12.12 22.99
CA ARG A 32 -7.82 -12.53 22.54
C ARG A 32 -7.71 -12.79 21.04
N ALA A 33 -8.76 -13.32 20.42
CA ALA A 33 -8.85 -13.48 18.97
C ALA A 33 -8.98 -12.11 18.27
N ALA A 34 -9.69 -11.16 18.86
CA ALA A 34 -9.75 -9.77 18.39
C ALA A 34 -8.44 -8.99 18.63
N ALA A 35 -7.66 -9.36 19.65
CA ALA A 35 -6.32 -8.85 19.90
C ALA A 35 -5.24 -9.48 18.99
N GLY A 36 -5.62 -10.44 18.14
CA GLY A 36 -4.75 -11.15 17.21
C GLY A 36 -4.44 -10.36 15.93
N HIS A 37 -4.09 -9.08 16.07
CA HIS A 37 -3.19 -8.42 15.14
C HIS A 37 -2.23 -7.66 16.03
N THR A 38 -1.09 -8.27 16.31
CA THR A 38 0.04 -7.59 16.94
C THR A 38 0.23 -6.28 16.18
N GLN A 39 -0.06 -5.16 16.84
CA GLN A 39 0.46 -3.86 16.41
C GLN A 39 1.95 -4.08 16.13
N ALA A 40 2.47 -3.52 15.04
CA ALA A 40 3.91 -3.48 14.82
C ALA A 40 4.54 -2.58 15.90
N GLY A 41 4.58 -3.05 17.15
CA GLY A 41 5.09 -2.33 18.32
C GLY A 41 6.61 -2.37 18.40
N GLY A 42 7.28 -2.33 17.24
CA GLY A 42 8.72 -2.31 17.09
C GLY A 42 9.16 -1.05 16.34
N VAL A 43 10.47 -0.81 16.32
CA VAL A 43 11.05 0.26 15.49
C VAL A 43 10.70 -0.02 14.01
N PRO A 44 10.11 0.94 13.27
CA PRO A 44 9.77 0.76 11.87
C PRO A 44 10.97 0.35 11.00
N LEU A 45 10.74 -0.45 9.96
CA LEU A 45 11.81 -0.90 9.05
C LEU A 45 12.57 0.26 8.42
N ARG A 46 11.88 1.36 8.07
CA ARG A 46 12.50 2.57 7.50
C ARG A 46 13.53 3.20 8.44
N ASP A 47 13.28 3.15 9.75
CA ASP A 47 14.12 3.79 10.74
C ASP A 47 15.39 2.96 10.94
N LEU A 48 15.23 1.63 11.08
CA LEU A 48 16.35 0.69 11.12
C LEU A 48 17.20 0.76 9.84
N ALA A 49 16.58 0.91 8.67
CA ALA A 49 17.27 1.09 7.41
C ALA A 49 18.06 2.42 7.38
N ALA A 50 17.44 3.51 7.83
CA ALA A 50 18.06 4.84 7.87
C ALA A 50 19.28 4.89 8.80
N GLU A 51 19.24 4.22 9.97
CA GLU A 51 20.39 4.04 10.87
C GLU A 51 21.60 3.38 10.20
N ARG A 52 21.35 2.59 9.14
CA ARG A 52 22.39 1.92 8.35
C ARG A 52 22.71 2.64 7.04
N GLY A 53 22.14 3.81 6.81
CA GLY A 53 22.35 4.60 5.59
C GLY A 53 21.75 3.96 4.34
N ILE A 54 20.83 3.00 4.49
CA ILE A 54 20.12 2.35 3.38
C ILE A 54 18.64 2.75 3.37
N ARG A 55 17.98 2.54 2.24
CA ARG A 55 16.53 2.77 2.11
C ARG A 55 15.83 1.45 1.89
N ILE A 56 14.74 1.24 2.62
CA ILE A 56 13.79 0.16 2.37
C ILE A 56 12.50 0.73 1.79
N GLY A 57 11.95 0.05 0.79
CA GLY A 57 10.73 0.45 0.10
C GLY A 57 9.88 -0.73 -0.32
N ALA A 58 8.71 -0.43 -0.87
CA ALA A 58 7.79 -1.42 -1.41
C ALA A 58 7.25 -0.97 -2.79
N ALA A 59 6.88 -1.96 -3.61
CA ALA A 59 6.00 -1.72 -4.75
C ALA A 59 4.56 -1.54 -4.22
N VAL A 60 3.86 -0.51 -4.71
CA VAL A 60 2.56 -0.12 -4.18
C VAL A 60 1.55 0.02 -5.31
N ASP A 61 0.38 -0.58 -5.09
CA ASP A 61 -0.82 -0.42 -5.89
C ASP A 61 -1.73 0.66 -5.26
N PRO A 62 -2.15 1.70 -6.01
CA PRO A 62 -3.00 2.76 -5.47
C PRO A 62 -4.40 2.30 -5.06
N VAL A 63 -4.98 1.29 -5.72
CA VAL A 63 -6.29 0.74 -5.35
C VAL A 63 -6.20 0.05 -3.99
N LEU A 64 -5.16 -0.76 -3.77
CA LEU A 64 -4.94 -1.37 -2.45
C LEU A 64 -4.68 -0.32 -1.37
N LEU A 65 -3.96 0.74 -1.74
CA LEU A 65 -3.68 1.87 -0.87
C LEU A 65 -4.95 2.62 -0.46
N GLU A 66 -5.94 2.74 -1.33
CA GLU A 66 -7.23 3.40 -1.08
C GLU A 66 -8.20 2.49 -0.30
N ASP A 67 -8.34 1.23 -0.72
CA ASP A 67 -9.38 0.34 -0.21
C ASP A 67 -9.01 -0.34 1.11
N HIS A 68 -7.72 -0.55 1.38
CA HIS A 68 -7.27 -1.33 2.53
C HIS A 68 -6.55 -0.49 3.59
N ARG A 69 -7.29 -0.06 4.62
CA ARG A 69 -6.75 0.73 5.74
C ARG A 69 -5.50 0.12 6.38
N ALA A 70 -5.46 -1.20 6.57
CA ALA A 70 -4.31 -1.89 7.17
C ALA A 70 -3.09 -1.86 6.25
N TYR A 71 -3.27 -2.08 4.94
CA TYR A 71 -2.22 -1.97 3.94
C TYR A 71 -1.66 -0.54 3.90
N ARG A 72 -2.53 0.45 3.82
CA ARG A 72 -2.16 1.87 3.85
C ARG A 72 -1.37 2.25 5.09
N ALA A 73 -1.80 1.81 6.27
CA ALA A 73 -1.07 2.06 7.52
C ALA A 73 0.30 1.39 7.52
N LEU A 74 0.39 0.14 7.08
CA LEU A 74 1.65 -0.59 7.00
C LEU A 74 2.63 0.09 6.05
N VAL A 75 2.18 0.52 4.87
CA VAL A 75 3.04 1.24 3.92
C VAL A 75 3.49 2.58 4.51
N ALA A 76 2.56 3.34 5.09
CA ALA A 76 2.82 4.63 5.74
C ALA A 76 3.74 4.55 6.96
N GLU A 77 3.85 3.39 7.61
CA GLU A 77 4.66 3.20 8.81
C GLU A 77 6.01 2.54 8.51
N GLN A 78 6.05 1.52 7.64
CA GLN A 78 7.22 0.66 7.53
C GLN A 78 8.24 1.09 6.46
N TYR A 79 7.83 1.78 5.39
CA TYR A 79 8.72 2.02 4.24
C TYR A 79 9.15 3.47 4.05
N GLY A 80 10.43 3.69 3.72
CA GLY A 80 10.96 5.03 3.38
C GLY A 80 10.93 5.35 1.88
N SER A 81 10.55 4.39 1.04
CA SER A 81 10.36 4.56 -0.40
C SER A 81 9.15 3.80 -0.94
N MET A 82 8.60 4.29 -2.03
CA MET A 82 7.59 3.61 -2.83
C MET A 82 8.05 3.50 -4.29
N THR A 83 7.64 2.42 -4.94
CA THR A 83 7.69 2.27 -6.41
C THR A 83 6.26 2.01 -6.87
N ALA A 84 5.80 2.70 -7.91
CA ALA A 84 4.50 2.37 -8.52
C ALA A 84 4.57 0.96 -9.11
N GLU A 85 3.66 0.07 -8.70
CA GLU A 85 3.70 -1.32 -9.19
C GLU A 85 3.42 -1.40 -10.70
N ASN A 86 2.39 -0.69 -11.16
CA ASN A 86 1.96 -0.68 -12.57
C ASN A 86 1.65 0.71 -13.11
N VAL A 87 1.15 1.63 -12.30
CA VAL A 87 0.52 2.87 -12.78
C VAL A 87 1.48 3.91 -13.37
N MET A 88 2.78 3.62 -13.40
CA MET A 88 3.79 4.42 -14.09
C MET A 88 4.43 3.69 -15.29
N LYS A 89 3.82 2.61 -15.77
CA LYS A 89 4.21 1.92 -17.02
C LYS A 89 3.52 2.59 -18.21
N TRP A 90 4.07 2.36 -19.40
CA TRP A 90 3.66 3.07 -20.62
C TRP A 90 2.18 2.88 -20.93
N ASP A 91 1.67 1.65 -20.83
CA ASP A 91 0.24 1.36 -21.08
C ASP A 91 -0.72 2.20 -20.25
N THR A 92 -0.37 2.48 -19.01
CA THR A 92 -1.19 3.23 -18.07
C THR A 92 -0.97 4.73 -18.22
N LEU A 93 0.28 5.15 -18.41
CA LEU A 93 0.62 6.56 -18.55
C LEU A 93 0.17 7.17 -19.88
N GLN A 94 0.13 6.38 -20.95
CA GLN A 94 -0.21 6.84 -22.29
C GLN A 94 -1.07 5.80 -23.04
N PRO A 95 -2.32 5.57 -22.59
CA PRO A 95 -3.18 4.52 -23.13
C PRO A 95 -3.52 4.73 -24.62
N GLU A 96 -3.54 5.98 -25.08
CA GLU A 96 -3.74 6.38 -26.47
C GLU A 96 -2.59 7.28 -26.94
N PHE A 97 -2.26 7.24 -28.23
CA PHE A 97 -1.16 8.03 -28.79
C PHE A 97 -1.35 9.52 -28.48
N GLY A 98 -0.36 10.14 -27.83
CA GLY A 98 -0.37 11.55 -27.45
C GLY A 98 -1.34 11.92 -26.31
N SER A 99 -2.07 10.97 -25.73
CA SER A 99 -2.97 11.20 -24.60
C SER A 99 -2.43 10.55 -23.34
N PHE A 100 -2.17 11.36 -22.31
CA PHE A 100 -1.56 10.88 -21.06
C PHE A 100 -2.55 10.90 -19.90
N ASP A 101 -2.48 9.87 -19.05
CA ASP A 101 -3.17 9.83 -17.76
C ASP A 101 -2.15 9.62 -16.63
N PHE A 102 -2.08 10.61 -15.74
CA PHE A 102 -1.16 10.61 -14.60
C PHE A 102 -1.88 10.44 -13.26
N SER A 103 -3.22 10.38 -13.26
CA SER A 103 -4.03 10.48 -12.05
C SER A 103 -3.68 9.43 -11.00
N ALA A 104 -3.60 8.16 -11.39
CA ALA A 104 -3.24 7.08 -10.48
C ALA A 104 -1.80 7.16 -9.96
N ALA A 105 -0.87 7.67 -10.77
CA ALA A 105 0.50 7.91 -10.33
C ALA A 105 0.57 9.07 -9.32
N GLU A 106 -0.26 10.10 -9.49
CA GLU A 106 -0.37 11.22 -8.55
C GLU A 106 -0.91 10.82 -7.20
N THR A 107 -1.88 9.91 -7.13
CA THR A 107 -2.33 9.32 -5.86
C THR A 107 -1.16 8.77 -5.04
N LEU A 108 -0.22 8.06 -5.69
CA LEU A 108 0.96 7.52 -5.02
C LEU A 108 1.96 8.60 -4.62
N LEU A 109 2.17 9.60 -5.48
CA LEU A 109 3.06 10.73 -5.19
C LEU A 109 2.58 11.54 -3.98
N GLU A 110 1.29 11.87 -3.94
CA GLU A 110 0.69 12.58 -2.81
C GLU A 110 0.79 11.78 -1.52
N PHE A 111 0.54 10.47 -1.58
CA PHE A 111 0.69 9.63 -0.40
C PHE A 111 2.15 9.57 0.06
N ALA A 112 3.10 9.42 -0.86
CA ALA A 112 4.52 9.41 -0.54
C ALA A 112 4.96 10.73 0.11
N ASP A 113 4.53 11.88 -0.44
CA ASP A 113 4.82 13.21 0.10
C ASP A 113 4.29 13.35 1.53
N ARG A 114 3.00 13.04 1.74
CA ARG A 114 2.34 13.13 3.06
C ARG A 114 3.02 12.29 4.14
N ASN A 115 3.70 11.20 3.76
CA ASN A 115 4.36 10.27 4.69
C ASN A 115 5.89 10.39 4.70
N GLY A 116 6.45 11.41 4.03
CA GLY A 116 7.90 11.63 3.97
C GLY A 116 8.67 10.53 3.22
N GLN A 117 8.01 9.84 2.30
CA GLN A 117 8.56 8.73 1.52
C GLN A 117 9.12 9.25 0.19
N ARG A 118 10.17 8.59 -0.32
CA ARG A 118 10.68 8.87 -1.67
C ARG A 118 9.94 8.03 -2.71
N MET A 119 9.58 8.64 -3.83
CA MET A 119 9.04 7.89 -4.97
C MET A 119 10.15 7.50 -5.95
N ARG A 120 10.09 6.25 -6.43
CA ARG A 120 10.90 5.71 -7.52
C ARG A 120 10.00 5.43 -8.71
N GLY A 121 10.32 6.05 -9.85
CA GLY A 121 9.64 5.78 -11.11
C GLY A 121 9.96 4.39 -11.66
N HIS A 122 8.93 3.68 -12.13
CA HIS A 122 9.04 2.39 -12.79
C HIS A 122 7.86 2.25 -13.76
N THR A 123 8.06 2.31 -15.08
CA THR A 123 9.31 2.42 -15.85
C THR A 123 9.03 3.15 -17.17
N LEU A 124 10.02 3.84 -17.73
CA LEU A 124 9.82 4.63 -18.96
C LEU A 124 9.78 3.76 -20.23
N LEU A 125 10.74 2.84 -20.35
CA LEU A 125 10.85 1.96 -21.51
C LEU A 125 10.92 0.51 -21.02
N TRP A 126 10.07 -0.35 -21.56
CA TRP A 126 10.08 -1.78 -21.26
C TRP A 126 9.48 -2.56 -22.42
N HIS A 127 9.82 -3.85 -22.53
CA HIS A 127 9.32 -4.71 -23.61
C HIS A 127 7.90 -5.25 -23.32
N ASN A 128 7.39 -5.05 -22.10
CA ASN A 128 6.07 -5.50 -21.66
C ASN A 128 5.25 -4.32 -21.14
N GLN A 129 3.92 -4.48 -21.11
CA GLN A 129 2.96 -3.44 -20.70
C GLN A 129 3.09 -2.15 -21.52
N ASN A 130 3.15 -2.34 -22.83
CA ASN A 130 3.10 -1.29 -23.81
C ASN A 130 1.64 -1.09 -24.27
N PRO A 131 1.20 0.15 -24.54
CA PRO A 131 -0.14 0.38 -25.05
C PRO A 131 -0.28 -0.24 -26.45
N ARG A 132 -1.51 -0.63 -26.80
CA ARG A 132 -1.79 -1.34 -28.06
C ARG A 132 -1.30 -0.58 -29.30
N TRP A 133 -1.47 0.75 -29.30
CA TRP A 133 -1.03 1.59 -30.41
C TRP A 133 0.49 1.56 -30.65
N LEU A 134 1.28 1.29 -29.59
CA LEU A 134 2.73 1.17 -29.69
C LEU A 134 3.12 -0.25 -30.11
N ALA A 135 2.49 -1.26 -29.51
CA ALA A 135 2.83 -2.67 -29.73
C ALA A 135 2.41 -3.19 -31.10
N GLU A 136 1.29 -2.69 -31.65
CA GLU A 136 0.75 -3.08 -32.96
C GLU A 136 0.97 -2.00 -34.03
N GLY A 137 1.65 -0.90 -33.68
CA GLY A 137 1.90 0.20 -34.61
C GLY A 137 3.05 -0.10 -35.57
N GLU A 138 2.91 0.36 -36.81
CA GLU A 138 3.96 0.30 -37.83
C GLU A 138 4.79 1.58 -37.76
N PHE A 139 6.03 1.48 -37.29
CA PHE A 139 6.94 2.61 -37.15
C PHE A 139 8.26 2.33 -37.86
N SER A 140 8.79 3.32 -38.56
CA SER A 140 10.21 3.35 -38.87
C SER A 140 11.04 3.53 -37.60
N ALA A 141 12.32 3.18 -37.68
CA ALA A 141 13.25 3.38 -36.55
C ALA A 141 13.38 4.86 -36.13
N ALA A 142 13.17 5.80 -37.05
CA ALA A 142 13.18 7.23 -36.75
C ALA A 142 11.91 7.66 -36.01
N GLU A 143 10.73 7.23 -36.49
CA GLU A 143 9.46 7.54 -35.83
C GLU A 143 9.39 6.96 -34.42
N LEU A 144 9.77 5.69 -34.23
CA LEU A 144 9.77 5.08 -32.90
C LEU A 144 10.74 5.78 -31.95
N ARG A 145 11.86 6.32 -32.46
CA ARG A 145 12.80 7.10 -31.66
C ARG A 145 12.17 8.41 -31.18
N GLU A 146 11.46 9.12 -32.04
CA GLU A 146 10.74 10.33 -31.64
C GLU A 146 9.63 10.02 -30.63
N VAL A 147 8.88 8.92 -30.83
CA VAL A 147 7.86 8.47 -29.86
C VAL A 147 8.47 8.17 -28.48
N MET A 148 9.62 7.51 -28.43
CA MET A 148 10.32 7.27 -27.16
C MET A 148 10.79 8.56 -26.50
N HIS A 149 11.30 9.52 -27.28
CA HIS A 149 11.73 10.82 -26.74
C HIS A 149 10.54 11.62 -26.20
N ASP A 150 9.45 11.72 -26.96
CA ASP A 150 8.22 12.40 -26.53
C ASP A 150 7.67 11.81 -25.22
N HIS A 151 7.62 10.48 -25.12
CA HIS A 151 7.17 9.81 -23.89
C HIS A 151 8.09 10.13 -22.71
N ILE A 152 9.41 10.01 -22.88
CA ILE A 152 10.37 10.29 -21.80
C ILE A 152 10.31 11.75 -21.36
N ASP A 153 10.29 12.69 -22.31
CA ASP A 153 10.31 14.12 -22.03
C ASP A 153 9.00 14.56 -21.38
N THR A 154 7.86 14.05 -21.83
CA THR A 154 6.56 14.34 -21.19
C THR A 154 6.51 13.79 -19.76
N VAL A 155 6.89 12.53 -19.56
CA VAL A 155 6.80 11.86 -18.24
C VAL A 155 7.83 12.42 -17.26
N VAL A 156 9.10 12.52 -17.64
CA VAL A 156 10.20 12.95 -16.76
C VAL A 156 10.34 14.46 -16.72
N GLY A 157 10.28 15.12 -17.89
CA GLY A 157 10.60 16.53 -18.08
C GLY A 157 9.44 17.46 -17.73
N ASP A 158 8.24 17.14 -18.20
CA ASP A 158 7.10 18.03 -18.01
C ASP A 158 6.30 17.65 -16.77
N ARG A 159 6.03 16.35 -16.59
CA ARG A 159 5.11 15.89 -15.55
C ARG A 159 5.75 15.66 -14.20
N PHE A 160 6.85 14.91 -14.15
CA PHE A 160 7.47 14.46 -12.90
C PHE A 160 8.85 15.08 -12.63
N LYS A 161 9.11 16.24 -13.22
CA LYS A 161 10.26 17.09 -12.89
C LYS A 161 10.04 17.69 -11.49
N GLY A 162 10.34 16.90 -10.47
CA GLY A 162 9.98 17.19 -9.08
C GLY A 162 10.52 18.54 -8.56
N PRO A 163 9.91 19.11 -7.50
CA PRO A 163 10.45 20.28 -6.83
C PRO A 163 11.79 19.93 -6.16
N ARG A 164 12.77 20.83 -6.29
CA ARG A 164 14.04 20.74 -5.57
C ARG A 164 13.79 21.13 -4.11
N THR A 165 14.07 20.24 -3.16
CA THR A 165 14.14 20.66 -1.75
C THR A 165 15.26 21.69 -1.57
N SER A 166 15.23 22.48 -0.48
CA SER A 166 16.32 23.40 -0.09
C SER A 166 17.67 22.71 0.12
N ALA A 167 17.68 21.38 0.23
CA ALA A 167 18.86 20.50 0.28
C ALA A 167 19.27 19.94 -1.10
N GLY A 168 18.70 20.45 -2.21
CA GLY A 168 19.12 20.16 -3.59
C GLY A 168 18.71 18.80 -4.16
N SER A 169 18.00 17.94 -3.41
CA SER A 169 17.49 16.66 -3.93
C SER A 169 15.98 16.74 -4.23
N PRO A 170 15.50 16.20 -5.37
CA PRO A 170 14.08 16.07 -5.65
C PRO A 170 13.39 15.23 -4.56
N THR A 171 12.15 15.60 -4.20
CA THR A 171 11.28 14.79 -3.34
C THR A 171 10.87 13.47 -4.01
N TRP A 172 10.89 13.45 -5.35
CA TRP A 172 10.68 12.30 -6.23
C TRP A 172 11.61 12.40 -7.43
N GLY A 173 12.17 11.28 -7.87
CA GLY A 173 13.05 11.27 -9.03
C GLY A 173 13.15 9.88 -9.65
N TRP A 174 13.28 9.88 -10.97
CA TRP A 174 13.83 8.76 -11.72
C TRP A 174 15.32 8.65 -11.34
N ARG A 175 15.60 7.94 -10.23
CA ARG A 175 16.95 7.66 -9.71
C ARG A 175 17.12 6.18 -9.45
#